data_AF-A0A932DEG7-F1
#
_entry.id   AF-A0A932DEG7-F1
#
_cell.length_a   1.000
_cell.length_b   1.000
_cell.length_c   1.000
_cell.angle_alpha   90.00
_cell.angle_beta   90.00
_cell.angle_gamma   90.00
#
_symmetry.space_group_name_H-M   'P 1'
#
loop_
_entity.id
_entity.type
_entity.pdbx_description
1 polymer ?
#
loop_
_entity_poly.entity_id
_entity_poly.type
_entity_poly.pdbx_seq_one_letter_code
_entity_poly.pdbx_strand_id
1 'polypeptide(L)' 'MDSVTRPPRPVLLDLQALIDQCYHNGRYDDIDYTEPPIPPLSAEDAAWAETLLKAAGER' A
#
# COMPACT_ATOMS: atom_id res chain seq x y z
N MET A 1 10.72 3.41 -48.05
CA MET A 1 11.94 3.55 -47.25
C MET A 1 11.49 3.83 -45.83
N ASP A 2 11.05 2.78 -45.13
CA ASP A 2 10.47 2.90 -43.80
C ASP A 2 11.57 3.19 -42.79
N SER A 3 11.54 4.37 -42.18
CA SER A 3 12.42 4.70 -41.08
C SER A 3 11.92 3.97 -39.84
N VAL A 4 12.57 2.85 -39.50
CA VAL A 4 12.36 2.16 -38.23
C VAL A 4 12.85 3.07 -37.10
N THR A 5 11.91 3.71 -36.40
CA THR A 5 12.20 4.45 -35.17
C THR A 5 12.67 3.47 -34.12
N ARG A 6 13.94 3.58 -33.69
CA ARG A 6 14.49 2.74 -32.63
C ARG A 6 13.70 2.95 -31.33
N PRO A 7 13.26 1.89 -30.64
CA PRO A 7 12.56 2.03 -29.37
C PRO A 7 13.45 2.74 -28.34
N PRO A 8 12.87 3.53 -27.43
CA PRO A 8 13.63 4.19 -26.37
C PRO A 8 14.37 3.15 -25.52
N ARG A 9 15.56 3.52 -25.03
CA ARG A 9 16.30 2.65 -24.13
C ARG A 9 15.50 2.48 -22.83
N PRO A 10 15.47 1.26 -22.24
CA PRO A 10 14.80 1.04 -20.97
C PRO A 10 15.43 1.92 -19.90
N VAL A 11 14.60 2.57 -19.11
CA VAL A 11 15.00 3.33 -17.92
C VAL A 11 14.69 2.47 -16.71
N LEU A 12 15.65 2.33 -15.80
CA LEU A 12 15.44 1.60 -14.55
C LEU A 12 14.65 2.49 -13.59
N LEU A 13 13.57 1.94 -13.05
CA LEU A 13 12.74 2.59 -12.06
C LEU A 13 13.08 2.02 -10.69
N ASP A 14 13.50 2.87 -9.77
CA ASP A 14 13.64 2.48 -8.37
C ASP A 14 12.25 2.46 -7.73
N LEU A 15 11.69 1.25 -7.62
CA LEU A 15 10.37 1.06 -7.05
C LEU A 15 10.33 1.39 -5.56
N GLN A 16 11.40 1.11 -4.81
CA GLN A 16 11.41 1.35 -3.37
C GLN A 16 11.36 2.86 -3.10
N ALA A 17 12.20 3.64 -3.79
CA ALA A 17 12.21 5.09 -3.64
C ALA A 17 10.86 5.74 -3.98
N LEU A 18 10.15 5.23 -4.99
CA LEU A 18 8.82 5.71 -5.34
C LEU A 18 7.76 5.35 -4.31
N ILE A 19 7.80 4.12 -3.78
CA ILE A 19 6.88 3.68 -2.73
C ILE A 19 7.08 4.55 -1.48
N ASP A 20 8.32 4.76 -1.07
CA ASP A 20 8.65 5.57 0.10
C ASP A 20 8.15 7.02 -0.08
N GLN A 21 8.35 7.60 -1.27
CA GLN A 21 7.85 8.93 -1.59
C GLN A 21 6.31 8.99 -1.55
N CYS A 22 5.63 8.02 -2.14
CA CYS A 22 4.16 7.94 -2.08
C CYS A 22 3.67 7.78 -0.64
N TYR A 23 4.35 6.96 0.16
CA TYR A 23 3.98 6.70 1.55
C TYR A 23 4.06 7.96 2.40
N HIS A 24 5.18 8.68 2.31
CA HIS A 24 5.38 9.94 3.02
C HIS A 24 4.42 11.03 2.54
N ASN A 25 4.26 11.21 1.23
CA ASN A 25 3.35 12.22 0.68
C ASN A 25 1.88 11.92 1.01
N GLY A 26 1.52 10.63 1.12
CA GLY A 26 0.21 10.16 1.55
C GLY A 26 -0.03 10.30 3.05
N ARG A 27 1.01 10.60 3.85
CA ARG A 27 0.98 10.69 5.31
C ARG A 27 0.43 9.43 5.95
N TYR A 28 0.78 8.27 5.40
CA TYR A 28 0.32 6.99 5.95
C TYR A 28 0.92 6.70 7.32
N ASP A 29 2.05 7.33 7.64
CA ASP A 29 2.64 7.37 8.98
C ASP A 29 1.81 8.15 10.01
N ASP A 30 0.94 9.07 9.57
CA ASP A 30 0.08 9.86 10.46
C ASP A 30 -1.30 9.21 10.71
N ILE A 31 -1.59 8.06 10.09
CA ILE A 31 -2.87 7.37 10.28
C ILE A 31 -2.83 6.56 11.58
N ASP A 32 -3.79 6.82 12.46
CA ASP A 32 -4.01 5.98 13.64
C ASP A 32 -4.71 4.68 13.24
N TYR A 33 -3.91 3.65 12.98
CA TYR A 33 -4.40 2.30 12.64
C TYR A 33 -4.99 1.53 13.83
N THR A 34 -4.97 2.09 15.05
CA THR A 34 -5.62 1.45 16.21
C THR A 34 -7.13 1.67 16.22
N GLU A 35 -7.59 2.71 15.51
CA GLU A 35 -9.00 3.03 15.34
C GLU A 35 -9.68 2.13 14.29
N PRO A 36 -11.00 1.88 14.42
CA PRO A 36 -11.74 1.13 13.41
C PRO A 36 -11.71 1.81 12.03
N PRO A 37 -11.59 1.05 10.94
CA PRO A 37 -11.57 1.64 9.60
C PRO A 37 -12.90 2.28 9.22
N ILE A 38 -12.84 3.23 8.28
CA ILE A 38 -14.00 3.92 7.73
C ILE A 38 -14.03 3.69 6.20
N PRO A 39 -15.09 3.08 5.65
CA PRO A 39 -16.25 2.52 6.34
C PRO A 39 -15.89 1.29 7.19
N PRO A 40 -16.74 0.90 8.16
CA PRO A 40 -16.52 -0.29 8.96
C PRO A 40 -16.39 -1.55 8.11
N LEU A 41 -15.60 -2.51 8.60
CA LEU A 41 -15.50 -3.83 7.99
C LEU A 41 -16.85 -4.56 8.03
N SER A 42 -17.03 -5.51 7.11
CA SER A 42 -18.14 -6.46 7.21
C SER A 42 -18.03 -7.28 8.51
N ALA A 43 -19.13 -7.85 8.98
CA ALA A 43 -19.11 -8.65 10.21
C ALA A 43 -18.16 -9.86 10.11
N GLU A 44 -18.05 -10.46 8.93
CA GLU A 44 -17.14 -11.59 8.66
C GLU A 44 -15.68 -11.13 8.72
N ASP A 45 -15.35 -10.04 8.01
CA ASP A 45 -13.98 -9.49 7.98
C ASP A 45 -13.55 -8.96 9.35
N ALA A 46 -14.47 -8.35 10.10
CA ALA A 46 -14.19 -7.86 11.44
C ALA A 46 -13.86 -9.03 12.40
N ALA A 47 -14.65 -10.11 12.36
CA ALA A 47 -14.39 -11.30 13.17
C ALA A 47 -13.04 -11.93 12.80
N TRP A 48 -12.71 -12.00 11.51
CA TRP A 48 -11.41 -12.47 11.05
C TRP A 48 -10.26 -11.57 11.54
N ALA A 49 -10.37 -10.25 11.38
CA ALA A 49 -9.35 -9.30 11.83
C ALA A 49 -9.09 -9.41 13.35
N GLU A 50 -10.14 -9.55 14.15
CA GLU A 50 -10.02 -9.74 15.61
C GLU A 50 -9.22 -11.01 15.98
N THR A 51 -9.34 -12.08 15.21
CA THR A 51 -8.53 -13.29 15.46
C THR A 51 -7.05 -13.06 15.18
N LEU A 52 -6.73 -12.28 14.14
CA LEU A 52 -5.35 -11.92 13.80
C LEU A 52 -4.73 -10.98 14.84
N LEU A 53 -5.47 -9.96 15.27
CA LEU A 53 -4.97 -9.00 16.26
C LEU A 53 -4.67 -9.68 17.60
N LYS A 54 -5.54 -10.60 18.05
CA LYS A 54 -5.30 -11.41 19.25
C LYS A 54 -4.07 -12.31 19.12
N ALA A 55 -3.86 -12.89 17.94
CA ALA A 55 -2.68 -13.71 17.70
C ALA A 55 -1.38 -12.89 17.67
N ALA A 56 -1.45 -11.63 17.24
CA ALA A 56 -0.33 -10.69 17.20
C ALA A 56 -0.03 -10.01 18.54
N GLY A 57 -0.97 -10.06 19.50
CA GLY A 57 -0.87 -9.34 20.78
C GLY A 57 -1.27 -7.86 20.70
N GLU A 58 -1.91 -7.45 19.60
CA GLU A 58 -2.33 -6.08 19.31
C GLU A 58 -3.81 -5.81 19.64
N ARG A 59 -4.49 -6.77 20.29
CA ARG A 59 -5.74 -6.61 21.06
C ARG A 59 -6.05 -7.84 21.91
#